data_AF-A0A8H4XTV6-F1
#
_entry.id   AF-A0A8H4XTV6-F1
#
_cell.length_a   1.000
_cell.length_b   1.000
_cell.length_c   1.000
_cell.angle_alpha   90.00
_cell.angle_beta   90.00
_cell.angle_gamma   90.00
#
_symmetry.space_group_name_H-M   'P 1'
#
loop_
_entity.id
_entity.type
_entity.pdbx_description
1 polymer ?
#
loop_
_entity_poly.entity_id
_entity_poly.type
_entity_poly.pdbx_seq_one_letter_code
_entity_poly.pdbx_strand_id
1 'polypeptide(L)'
;MLQRLVRPQSGLSASAIVKTSLPRFQYRSLHRVPQLANERLFKEHGISEFMSSEAFDFAWTQYQSLLVEKLNLMTQDTVDADLDTLALVKKYAKRRETAHL
;
A
#
# COMPACT_ATOMS: atom_id res chain seq x y z
N MET A 1 64.01 4.37 -30.39
CA MET A 1 62.89 3.89 -31.24
C MET A 1 61.72 3.55 -30.32
N LEU A 2 60.76 4.47 -30.14
CA LEU A 2 59.61 4.28 -29.22
C LEU A 2 58.44 3.67 -29.98
N GLN A 3 58.15 2.40 -29.70
CA GLN A 3 57.00 1.70 -30.26
C GLN A 3 55.72 2.14 -29.55
N ARG A 4 54.86 2.86 -30.28
CA ARG A 4 53.57 3.37 -29.82
C ARG A 4 52.56 2.22 -29.88
N LEU A 5 52.19 1.62 -28.74
CA LEU A 5 51.05 0.71 -28.67
C LEU A 5 49.76 1.54 -28.77
N VAL A 6 49.14 1.50 -29.95
CA VAL A 6 47.80 2.04 -30.17
C VAL A 6 46.80 1.07 -29.53
N ARG A 7 46.29 1.43 -28.36
CA ARG A 7 45.23 0.69 -27.67
C ARG A 7 43.90 0.95 -28.41
N PRO A 8 43.19 -0.08 -28.91
CA PRO A 8 41.86 0.11 -29.48
C PRO A 8 40.89 0.51 -28.35
N GLN A 9 40.39 1.74 -28.40
CA GLN A 9 39.28 2.20 -27.58
C GLN A 9 38.00 1.74 -28.28
N SER A 10 37.48 0.58 -27.90
CA SER A 10 36.14 0.15 -28.30
C SER A 10 35.14 1.18 -27.78
N GLY A 11 34.45 1.88 -28.68
CA GLY A 11 33.47 2.90 -28.33
C GLY A 11 32.34 2.31 -27.49
N LEU A 12 32.27 2.71 -26.22
CA LEU A 12 31.16 2.38 -25.34
C LEU A 12 29.97 3.27 -25.73
N SER A 13 28.96 2.70 -26.38
CA SER A 13 27.68 3.38 -26.58
C SER A 13 26.86 3.27 -25.29
N ALA A 14 26.81 4.34 -24.51
CA ALA A 14 25.94 4.45 -23.36
C ALA A 14 24.51 4.76 -23.84
N SER A 15 23.70 3.72 -24.08
CA SER A 15 22.25 3.89 -24.18
C SER A 15 21.70 4.12 -22.78
N ALA A 16 21.72 5.37 -22.33
CA ALA A 16 21.01 5.78 -21.13
C ALA A 16 19.52 5.81 -21.44
N ILE A 17 18.84 4.67 -21.30
CA ILE A 17 17.39 4.68 -21.09
C ILE A 17 17.21 5.26 -19.69
N VAL A 18 17.10 6.59 -19.62
CA VAL A 18 16.63 7.30 -18.45
C VAL A 18 15.17 6.89 -18.28
N LYS A 19 14.94 5.78 -17.59
CA LYS A 19 13.64 5.51 -17.01
C LYS A 19 13.46 6.60 -15.95
N THR A 20 12.79 7.68 -16.31
CA THR A 20 12.19 8.61 -15.36
C THR A 20 11.18 7.81 -14.55
N SER A 21 11.67 7.06 -13.56
CA SER A 21 10.83 6.63 -12.46
C SER A 21 10.50 7.90 -11.72
N LEU A 22 9.36 8.51 -12.05
CA LEU A 22 8.69 9.42 -11.14
C LEU A 22 8.80 8.79 -9.75
N PRO A 23 9.19 9.54 -8.70
CA PRO A 23 9.22 8.99 -7.36
C PRO A 23 7.83 8.43 -7.09
N ARG A 24 7.72 7.11 -7.10
CA ARG A 24 6.52 6.44 -6.64
C ARG A 24 6.48 6.85 -5.18
N PHE A 25 5.55 7.73 -4.82
CA PHE A 25 5.32 8.09 -3.43
C PHE A 25 5.20 6.76 -2.68
N GLN A 26 6.26 6.39 -1.96
CA GLN A 26 6.26 5.19 -1.15
C GLN A 26 5.60 5.61 0.14
N TYR A 27 4.27 5.62 0.09
CA TYR A 27 3.45 5.67 1.28
C TYR A 27 3.90 4.51 2.17
N ARG A 28 4.43 4.82 3.36
CA ARG A 28 4.63 3.80 4.39
C ARG A 28 3.26 3.51 5.02
N SER A 29 2.38 2.88 4.24
CA SER A 29 1.09 2.40 4.73
C SER A 29 1.34 1.19 5.63
N LEU A 30 1.00 1.35 6.90
CA LEU A 30 1.18 0.31 7.92
C LEU A 30 -0.11 -0.45 8.17
N HIS A 31 -1.25 0.24 8.03
CA HIS A 31 -2.55 -0.42 8.15
C HIS A 31 -2.83 -1.22 6.89
N ARG A 32 -3.21 -2.48 7.08
CA ARG A 32 -3.58 -3.41 6.01
C ARG A 32 -4.87 -4.11 6.37
N VAL A 33 -5.63 -4.50 5.36
CA VAL A 33 -6.80 -5.35 5.55
C VAL A 33 -6.33 -6.71 6.12
N PRO A 34 -6.91 -7.19 7.22
CA PRO A 34 -6.55 -8.49 7.77
C PRO A 34 -7.03 -9.61 6.84
N GLN A 35 -6.18 -10.62 6.64
CA GLN A 35 -6.56 -11.82 5.90
C GLN A 35 -7.50 -12.68 6.74
N LEU A 36 -8.63 -13.08 6.16
CA LEU A 36 -9.58 -13.97 6.83
C LEU A 36 -9.23 -15.44 6.59
N ALA A 37 -9.45 -16.30 7.58
CA ALA A 37 -9.12 -17.73 7.48
C ALA A 37 -9.79 -18.42 6.27
N ASN A 38 -11.04 -18.05 5.98
CA ASN A 38 -11.86 -18.65 4.92
C ASN A 38 -12.18 -17.63 3.80
N GLU A 39 -11.33 -16.62 3.61
CA GLU A 39 -11.58 -15.52 2.67
C GLU A 39 -11.93 -16.00 1.26
N ARG A 40 -11.21 -17.03 0.78
CA ARG A 40 -11.43 -17.60 -0.55
C ARG A 40 -12.83 -18.22 -0.68
N LEU A 41 -13.29 -18.93 0.36
CA LEU A 41 -14.62 -19.55 0.36
C LEU A 41 -15.71 -18.48 0.38
N PHE A 42 -15.53 -17.43 1.18
CA PHE A 42 -16.50 -16.33 1.27
C PHE A 42 -16.57 -15.50 -0.01
N LYS A 43 -15.44 -15.33 -0.70
CA LYS A 43 -15.41 -14.64 -1.99
C LYS A 43 -16.13 -15.42 -3.08
N GLU A 44 -16.00 -16.74 -3.10
CA GLU A 44 -16.61 -17.59 -4.11
C GLU A 44 -18.11 -17.86 -3.84
N HIS A 45 -18.46 -18.16 -2.58
CA HIS A 45 -19.80 -18.67 -2.23
C HIS A 45 -20.60 -17.71 -1.34
N GLY A 46 -19.98 -16.66 -0.82
CA GLY A 46 -20.55 -15.85 0.25
C GLY A 46 -20.49 -16.57 1.60
N ILE A 47 -21.24 -16.04 2.56
CA ILE A 47 -21.45 -16.62 3.88
C ILE A 47 -22.86 -17.20 3.90
N SER A 48 -22.94 -18.53 4.07
CA SER A 48 -24.21 -19.26 4.08
C SER A 48 -25.24 -18.61 5.00
N GLU A 49 -26.47 -18.43 4.50
CA GLU A 49 -27.62 -17.82 5.18
C GLU A 49 -27.44 -16.39 5.70
N PHE A 50 -26.31 -15.74 5.40
CA PHE A 50 -26.00 -14.41 5.93
C PHE A 50 -25.70 -13.39 4.83
N MET A 51 -24.80 -13.71 3.89
CA MET A 51 -24.29 -12.75 2.92
C MET A 51 -23.98 -13.44 1.59
N SER A 52 -24.44 -12.87 0.48
CA SER A 52 -24.05 -13.36 -0.85
C SER A 52 -22.57 -13.10 -1.13
N SER A 53 -22.00 -13.79 -2.13
CA SER A 53 -20.61 -13.58 -2.55
C SER A 53 -20.36 -12.13 -2.98
N GLU A 54 -21.28 -11.53 -3.73
CA GLU A 54 -21.20 -10.14 -4.17
C GLU A 54 -21.26 -9.16 -2.98
N ALA A 55 -22.17 -9.40 -2.03
CA ALA A 55 -22.25 -8.58 -0.82
C ALA A 55 -20.98 -8.69 0.03
N PHE A 56 -20.37 -9.88 0.11
CA PHE A 56 -19.09 -10.07 0.80
C PHE A 56 -17.95 -9.33 0.09
N ASP A 57 -17.87 -9.41 -1.24
CA ASP A 57 -16.83 -8.70 -1.99
C ASP A 57 -16.94 -7.18 -1.83
N PHE A 58 -18.17 -6.65 -1.83
CA PHE A 58 -18.41 -5.24 -1.57
C PHE A 58 -18.02 -4.86 -0.13
N ALA A 59 -18.57 -5.53 0.88
CA ALA A 59 -18.43 -5.14 2.28
C ALA A 59 -17.01 -5.38 2.84
N TRP A 60 -16.34 -6.45 2.43
CA TRP A 60 -15.01 -6.80 2.92
C TRP A 60 -13.93 -6.37 1.93
N THR A 61 -13.90 -6.91 0.71
CA THR A 61 -12.78 -6.65 -0.22
C THR A 61 -12.71 -5.18 -0.59
N GLN A 62 -13.82 -4.57 -1.01
CA GLN A 62 -13.83 -3.22 -1.56
C GLN A 62 -13.89 -2.17 -0.45
N TYR A 63 -14.89 -2.26 0.43
CA TYR A 63 -15.14 -1.25 1.45
C TYR A 63 -14.05 -1.23 2.53
N GLN A 64 -13.58 -2.39 3.01
CA GLN A 64 -12.52 -2.41 4.01
C GLN A 64 -11.19 -1.90 3.45
N SER A 65 -10.89 -2.21 2.17
CA SER A 65 -9.71 -1.66 1.50
C SER A 65 -9.77 -0.13 1.42
N LEU A 66 -10.93 0.42 1.05
CA LEU A 66 -11.15 1.86 1.01
C LEU A 66 -10.95 2.51 2.39
N LEU A 67 -11.50 1.90 3.45
CA LEU A 67 -11.34 2.42 4.80
C LEU A 67 -9.88 2.41 5.26
N VAL A 68 -9.16 1.32 4.99
CA VAL A 68 -7.75 1.21 5.33
C VAL A 68 -6.90 2.19 4.51
N GLU A 69 -7.20 2.39 3.23
CA GLU A 69 -6.53 3.40 2.40
C GLU A 69 -6.75 4.82 2.93
N LYS A 70 -8.00 5.16 3.27
CA LYS A 70 -8.32 6.44 3.90
C LYS A 70 -7.60 6.60 5.23
N LEU A 71 -7.60 5.57 6.08
CA LEU A 71 -6.90 5.61 7.37
C LEU A 71 -5.42 5.88 7.18
N ASN A 72 -4.77 5.13 6.29
CA ASN A 72 -3.37 5.33 5.96
C ASN A 72 -3.10 6.76 5.46
N LEU A 73 -3.95 7.32 4.57
CA LEU A 73 -3.78 8.68 4.08
C LEU A 73 -3.82 9.72 5.20
N MET A 74 -4.63 9.48 6.24
CA MET A 74 -4.81 10.41 7.34
C MET A 74 -3.77 10.24 8.46
N THR A 75 -3.25 9.03 8.66
CA THR A 75 -2.22 8.75 9.67
C THR A 75 -0.80 8.84 9.10
N GLN A 76 -0.65 8.91 7.78
CA GLN A 76 0.64 9.06 7.13
C GLN A 76 1.40 10.28 7.65
N ASP A 77 2.71 10.11 7.82
CA ASP A 77 3.64 11.16 8.28
C ASP A 77 3.32 11.72 9.67
N THR A 78 2.41 11.06 10.40
CA THR A 78 2.14 11.32 11.81
C THR A 78 2.77 10.23 12.68
N VAL A 79 2.93 10.52 13.97
CA VAL A 79 3.38 9.53 14.99
C VAL A 79 2.40 8.36 15.16
N ASP A 80 1.23 8.43 14.54
CA ASP A 80 0.14 7.50 14.73
C ASP A 80 0.04 6.44 13.64
N ALA A 81 0.89 6.52 12.60
CA ALA A 81 0.93 5.54 11.53
C ALA A 81 1.22 4.11 12.03
N ASP A 82 2.05 3.97 13.07
CA ASP A 82 2.44 2.68 13.67
C ASP A 82 1.46 2.19 14.74
N LEU A 83 0.45 2.98 15.13
CA LEU A 83 -0.48 2.58 16.18
C LEU A 83 -1.48 1.54 15.67
N ASP A 84 -1.86 0.62 16.55
CA ASP A 84 -2.98 -0.27 16.26
C ASP A 84 -4.28 0.54 16.12
N THR A 85 -5.16 0.09 15.22
CA THR A 85 -6.49 0.64 14.99
C THR A 85 -7.29 0.85 16.28
N LEU A 86 -7.23 -0.08 17.23
CA LEU A 86 -7.89 0.05 18.52
C LEU A 86 -7.26 1.14 19.40
N ALA A 87 -5.94 1.32 19.33
CA ALA A 87 -5.24 2.39 20.04
C ALA A 87 -5.59 3.77 19.45
N LEU A 88 -5.72 3.87 18.11
CA LEU A 88 -6.17 5.09 17.43
C LEU A 88 -7.57 5.50 17.89
N VAL A 89 -8.52 4.56 17.91
CA VAL A 89 -9.89 4.81 18.40
C VAL A 89 -9.87 5.33 19.83
N LYS A 90 -9.11 4.69 20.73
CA LYS A 90 -8.99 5.14 22.13
C LYS A 90 -8.39 6.55 22.25
N LYS A 91 -7.39 6.87 21.42
CA LYS A 91 -6.71 8.17 21.41
C LYS A 91 -7.63 9.28 20.92
N TYR A 92 -8.44 9.00 19.91
CA TYR A 92 -9.23 9.98 19.17
C TYR A 92 -10.70 10.07 19.58
N ALA A 93 -11.23 9.11 20.35
CA ALA A 93 -12.65 9.04 20.74
C ALA A 93 -13.24 10.31 21.37
N LYS A 94 -12.43 11.13 22.05
CA LYS A 94 -12.89 12.36 22.73
C LYS A 94 -12.51 13.65 22.01
N ARG A 95 -11.78 13.57 20.90
CA ARG A 95 -11.26 14.72 20.16
C ARG A 95 -12.19 15.04 19.00
N ARG A 96 -12.77 16.23 19.01
CA ARG A 96 -13.77 16.63 18.00
C ARG A 96 -13.11 16.87 16.64
N GLU A 97 -11.91 17.44 16.65
CA GLU A 97 -11.11 17.78 15.48
C GLU A 97 -10.71 16.53 14.66
N THR A 98 -10.57 15.38 15.33
CA THR A 98 -10.21 14.10 14.71
C THR A 98 -11.39 13.14 14.60
N ALA A 99 -12.64 13.60 14.73
CA ALA A 99 -13.81 12.70 14.66
C ALA A 99 -14.03 12.04 13.28
N HIS A 100 -13.28 12.47 12.26
CA HIS A 100 -13.34 11.95 10.90
C HIS A 100 -12.28 10.87 10.61
N LEU A 101 -11.36 10.64 11.56
CA LEU A 101 -10.44 9.50 11.67
C LEU A 101 -11.19 8.32 12.29
#